data_AF-A0A1G8M9D9-F1
#
_entry.id   AF-A0A1G8M9D9-F1
#
_cell.length_a   1.000
_cell.length_b   1.000
_cell.length_c   1.000
_cell.angle_alpha   90.00
_cell.angle_beta   90.00
_cell.angle_gamma   90.00
#
_symmetry.space_group_name_H-M   'P 1'
#
loop_
_entity.id
_entity.type
_entity.pdbx_description
1 polymer ?
#
loop_
_entity_poly.entity_id
_entity_poly.type
_entity_poly.pdbx_seq_one_letter_code
_entity_poly.pdbx_strand_id
1 'polypeptide(L)'
;MSGPEDQQPAAPGTENPLASSWKPVLDSALSGGPLSVDPDGLRRCIQLCQDHADAMGRFAERARHELRVDSLGIGEADLESAQLLMEKFNDKALGGGQIAFESSALGLFRAHQSFARDMKSTFEGVLRAYEEQEGITVDNLGSVGGDL
;
A
#
# COMPACT_ATOMS: atom_id res chain seq x y z
N MET A 1 -40.31 27.96 -12.08
CA MET A 1 -40.01 27.10 -10.92
C MET A 1 -39.07 26.02 -11.41
N SER A 2 -37.77 26.26 -11.25
CA SER A 2 -36.71 25.33 -11.63
C SER A 2 -36.05 24.86 -10.34
N GLY A 3 -36.11 23.57 -10.07
CA GLY A 3 -35.52 22.96 -8.88
C GLY A 3 -33.99 23.04 -8.90
N PRO A 4 -33.34 22.96 -7.73
CA PRO A 4 -31.89 23.02 -7.66
C PRO A 4 -31.28 21.73 -8.22
N GLU A 5 -30.24 21.89 -9.04
CA GLU A 5 -29.40 20.81 -9.53
C GLU A 5 -28.75 20.09 -8.35
N ASP A 6 -29.03 18.79 -8.23
CA ASP A 6 -28.30 17.88 -7.33
C ASP A 6 -26.83 17.84 -7.80
N GLN A 7 -25.99 18.66 -7.17
CA GLN A 7 -24.54 18.47 -7.17
C GLN A 7 -24.24 17.19 -6.40
N GLN A 8 -24.20 16.08 -7.14
CA GLN A 8 -23.63 14.83 -6.66
C GLN A 8 -22.18 15.10 -6.24
N PRO A 9 -21.81 14.92 -4.96
CA PRO A 9 -20.44 15.12 -4.53
C PRO A 9 -19.57 14.09 -5.26
N ALA A 10 -18.48 14.56 -5.87
CA ALA A 10 -17.46 13.70 -6.45
C ALA A 10 -17.07 12.64 -5.41
N ALA A 11 -17.11 11.37 -5.83
CA ALA A 11 -16.71 10.25 -4.98
C ALA A 11 -15.30 10.52 -4.43
N PRO A 12 -15.07 10.51 -3.11
CA PRO A 12 -13.73 10.64 -2.56
C PRO A 12 -12.97 9.36 -2.92
N GLY A 13 -11.93 9.47 -3.75
CA GLY A 13 -11.04 8.34 -4.06
C GLY A 13 -10.55 8.20 -5.50
N THR A 14 -10.66 9.20 -6.37
CA THR A 14 -10.09 9.13 -7.74
C THR A 14 -8.56 9.26 -7.78
N GLU A 15 -7.91 9.47 -6.64
CA GLU A 15 -6.47 9.35 -6.51
C GLU A 15 -6.15 7.87 -6.35
N ASN A 16 -5.88 7.18 -7.44
CA ASN A 16 -5.32 5.84 -7.38
C ASN A 16 -3.97 5.92 -6.63
N PRO A 17 -3.85 5.46 -5.38
CA PRO A 17 -2.60 5.58 -4.61
C PRO A 17 -1.47 4.74 -5.22
N LEU A 18 -1.82 3.86 -6.17
CA LEU A 18 -0.90 2.99 -6.90
C LEU A 18 -0.17 3.71 -8.05
N ALA A 19 -0.56 4.94 -8.41
CA ALA A 19 0.07 5.68 -9.52
C ALA A 19 1.29 6.53 -9.09
N SER A 20 1.53 6.66 -7.79
CA SER A 20 2.65 7.43 -7.25
C SER A 20 3.95 6.63 -7.37
N SER A 21 4.59 6.69 -8.53
CA SER A 21 5.99 6.26 -8.65
C SER A 21 6.81 7.02 -7.60
N TRP A 22 7.40 6.30 -6.64
CA TRP A 22 8.25 6.90 -5.58
C TRP A 22 9.63 7.32 -6.09
N LYS A 23 9.96 7.00 -7.35
CA LYS A 23 11.23 7.37 -8.01
C LYS A 23 11.57 8.86 -7.90
N PRO A 24 10.67 9.82 -8.14
CA PRO A 24 10.99 11.25 -8.04
C PRO A 24 11.32 11.67 -6.60
N VAL A 25 10.69 11.05 -5.60
CA VAL A 25 11.00 11.29 -4.19
C VAL A 25 12.38 10.74 -3.85
N LEU A 26 12.70 9.54 -4.35
CA LEU A 26 14.01 8.92 -4.20
C LEU A 26 15.09 9.77 -4.89
N ASP A 27 14.90 10.13 -6.16
CA ASP A 27 15.83 10.94 -6.94
C ASP A 27 16.06 12.31 -6.29
N SER A 28 15.02 12.94 -5.72
CA SER A 28 15.13 14.20 -4.98
C SER A 28 15.89 14.04 -3.66
N ALA A 29 15.68 12.94 -2.93
CA ALA A 29 16.43 12.66 -1.70
C ALA A 29 17.91 12.40 -2.00
N LEU A 30 18.21 11.72 -3.11
CA LEU A 30 19.56 11.36 -3.52
C LEU A 30 20.37 12.51 -4.16
N SER A 31 19.70 13.52 -4.72
CA SER A 31 20.35 14.63 -5.45
C SER A 31 20.66 15.88 -4.62
N GLY A 32 20.17 15.94 -3.36
CA GLY A 32 20.23 17.14 -2.53
C GLY A 32 21.28 17.11 -1.40
N GLY A 33 22.55 17.35 -1.70
CA GLY A 33 23.60 17.61 -0.69
C GLY A 33 23.86 16.46 0.30
N PRO A 34 24.69 16.66 1.34
CA PRO A 34 24.93 15.63 2.36
C PRO A 34 23.63 15.35 3.12
N LEU A 35 23.10 14.15 2.91
CA LEU A 35 21.90 13.64 3.58
C LEU A 35 22.18 13.56 5.10
N SER A 36 21.68 14.52 5.88
CA SER A 36 21.59 14.38 7.33
C SER A 36 20.41 13.46 7.67
N VAL A 37 20.57 12.17 7.42
CA VAL A 37 19.56 11.14 7.66
C VAL A 37 19.88 10.41 8.95
N ASP A 38 18.86 10.16 9.79
CA ASP A 38 18.93 9.26 10.95
C ASP A 38 18.79 7.81 10.45
N PRO A 39 19.87 6.99 10.42
CA PRO A 39 19.82 5.63 9.90
C PRO A 39 18.95 4.72 10.76
N ASP A 40 18.93 4.94 12.08
CA ASP A 40 18.09 4.16 12.99
C ASP A 40 16.62 4.54 12.82
N GLY A 41 16.33 5.80 12.50
CA GLY A 41 15.03 6.26 12.06
C GLY A 41 14.52 5.52 10.83
N LEU A 42 15.36 5.42 9.79
CA LEU A 42 15.01 4.67 8.58
C LEU A 42 14.80 3.18 8.87
N ARG A 43 15.65 2.54 9.67
CA ARG A 43 15.47 1.13 10.07
C ARG A 43 14.15 0.90 10.79
N ARG A 44 13.74 1.81 11.70
CA ARG A 44 12.42 1.76 12.34
C ARG A 44 11.29 1.90 11.33
N CYS A 45 11.38 2.83 10.38
CA CYS A 45 10.39 3.01 9.33
C CYS A 45 10.26 1.77 8.43
N ILE A 46 11.37 1.14 8.06
CA ILE A 46 11.40 -0.13 7.29
C ILE A 46 10.65 -1.21 8.06
N GLN A 47 10.92 -1.36 9.35
CA GLN A 47 10.24 -2.36 10.18
C GLN A 47 8.74 -2.10 10.29
N LEU A 48 8.33 -0.84 10.53
CA LEU A 48 6.92 -0.46 10.60
C LEU A 48 6.19 -0.75 9.27
N CYS A 49 6.84 -0.49 8.13
CA CYS A 49 6.28 -0.82 6.82
C CYS A 49 6.13 -2.33 6.64
N GLN A 50 7.13 -3.11 7.07
CA GLN A 50 7.07 -4.58 7.02
C GLN A 50 5.93 -5.12 7.89
N ASP A 51 5.84 -4.69 9.15
CA ASP A 51 4.81 -5.13 10.09
C ASP A 51 3.40 -4.80 9.58
N HIS A 52 3.23 -3.60 8.99
CA HIS A 52 1.98 -3.20 8.38
C HIS A 52 1.65 -4.04 7.14
N ALA A 53 2.61 -4.28 6.24
CA ALA A 53 2.43 -5.13 5.07
C ALA A 53 2.02 -6.56 5.43
N ASP A 54 2.59 -7.10 6.51
CA ASP A 54 2.27 -8.43 7.02
C ASP A 54 0.89 -8.47 7.68
N ALA A 55 0.53 -7.44 8.44
CA ALA A 55 -0.81 -7.30 9.00
C ALA A 55 -1.88 -7.24 7.91
N MET A 56 -1.67 -6.40 6.88
CA MET A 56 -2.59 -6.30 5.74
C MET A 56 -2.66 -7.60 4.94
N GLY A 57 -1.53 -8.31 4.79
CA GLY A 57 -1.50 -9.65 4.19
C GLY A 57 -2.36 -10.65 4.96
N ARG A 58 -2.29 -10.65 6.30
CA ARG A 58 -3.14 -11.50 7.13
C ARG A 58 -4.61 -11.13 7.01
N PHE A 59 -4.95 -9.85 6.98
CA PHE A 59 -6.34 -9.42 6.79
C PHE A 59 -6.87 -9.78 5.40
N ALA A 60 -6.04 -9.70 4.36
CA ALA A 60 -6.41 -10.14 3.02
C ALA A 60 -6.77 -11.64 3.02
N GLU A 61 -5.95 -12.50 3.61
CA GLU A 61 -6.28 -13.94 3.63
C GLU A 61 -7.47 -14.27 4.52
N ARG A 62 -7.62 -13.58 5.65
CA ARG A 62 -8.83 -13.71 6.45
C ARG A 62 -10.07 -13.26 5.67
N ALA A 63 -10.02 -12.12 4.97
CA ALA A 63 -11.12 -11.68 4.11
C ALA A 63 -11.48 -12.72 3.06
N ARG A 64 -10.47 -13.33 2.43
CA ARG A 64 -10.66 -14.38 1.42
C ARG A 64 -11.42 -15.59 1.95
N HIS A 65 -11.14 -16.00 3.18
CA HIS A 65 -11.69 -17.23 3.76
C HIS A 65 -12.92 -17.01 4.64
N GLU A 66 -12.98 -15.90 5.38
CA GLU A 66 -14.00 -15.64 6.40
C GLU A 66 -15.16 -14.79 5.87
N LEU A 67 -14.95 -13.95 4.85
CA LEU A 67 -16.01 -13.09 4.30
C LEU A 67 -16.71 -13.71 3.10
N ARG A 68 -16.15 -14.79 2.54
CA ARG A 68 -16.82 -15.57 1.51
C ARG A 68 -17.99 -16.31 2.14
N VAL A 69 -19.16 -16.14 1.53
CA VAL A 69 -20.39 -16.82 1.92
C VAL A 69 -20.67 -17.91 0.91
N ASP A 70 -20.68 -19.17 1.37
CA ASP A 70 -21.10 -20.32 0.57
C ASP A 70 -22.62 -20.58 0.67
N SER A 71 -23.28 -20.11 1.74
CA SER A 71 -24.73 -20.11 1.91
C SER A 71 -25.13 -19.17 3.07
N LEU A 72 -26.24 -18.43 2.93
CA LEU A 72 -26.86 -17.63 4.00
C LEU A 72 -27.99 -18.40 4.72
N GLY A 73 -28.45 -19.52 4.16
CA GLY A 73 -29.55 -20.33 4.69
C GLY A 73 -30.93 -19.69 4.52
N ILE A 74 -31.09 -18.79 3.53
CA ILE A 74 -32.34 -18.02 3.32
C ILE A 74 -33.17 -18.51 2.13
N GLY A 75 -32.89 -19.73 1.64
CA GLY A 75 -33.62 -20.34 0.53
C GLY A 75 -32.95 -20.13 -0.83
N GLU A 76 -31.62 -20.03 -0.85
CA GLU A 76 -30.81 -19.85 -2.08
C GLU A 76 -31.02 -20.97 -3.09
N ALA A 77 -31.46 -22.15 -2.69
CA ALA A 77 -31.76 -23.23 -3.63
C ALA A 77 -33.00 -22.94 -4.50
N ASP A 78 -33.96 -22.20 -3.95
CA ASP A 78 -35.31 -22.05 -4.52
C ASP A 78 -35.64 -20.59 -4.92
N LEU A 79 -34.88 -19.62 -4.38
CA LEU A 79 -35.11 -18.19 -4.57
C LEU A 79 -33.92 -17.52 -5.26
N GLU A 80 -34.14 -17.06 -6.50
CA GLU A 80 -33.14 -16.32 -7.28
C GLU A 80 -32.67 -15.05 -6.57
N SER A 81 -33.56 -14.35 -5.87
CA SER A 81 -33.21 -13.14 -5.10
C SER A 81 -32.24 -13.43 -3.95
N ALA A 82 -32.32 -14.62 -3.35
CA ALA A 82 -31.40 -15.07 -2.31
C ALA A 82 -30.03 -15.42 -2.89
N GLN A 83 -29.99 -16.08 -4.06
CA GLN A 83 -28.73 -16.33 -4.80
C GLN A 83 -28.03 -15.02 -5.15
N LEU A 84 -28.77 -14.05 -5.72
CA LEU A 84 -28.23 -12.74 -6.09
C LEU A 84 -27.70 -11.96 -4.87
N LEU A 85 -28.33 -12.11 -3.70
CA LEU A 85 -27.84 -11.48 -2.48
C LEU A 85 -26.51 -12.09 -2.02
N MET A 86 -26.38 -13.42 -2.08
CA MET A 86 -25.13 -14.13 -1.79
C MET A 86 -24.01 -13.70 -2.76
N GLU A 87 -24.30 -13.61 -4.06
CA GLU A 87 -23.36 -13.11 -5.06
C GLU A 87 -22.87 -11.69 -4.75
N LYS A 88 -23.79 -10.76 -4.45
CA LYS A 88 -23.44 -9.38 -4.08
C LYS A 88 -22.57 -9.31 -2.82
N PHE A 89 -22.80 -10.18 -1.85
CA PHE A 89 -21.97 -10.25 -0.65
C PHE A 89 -20.56 -10.70 -0.99
N ASN A 90 -20.43 -11.74 -1.81
CA ASN A 90 -19.16 -12.26 -2.29
C ASN A 90 -18.41 -11.23 -3.15
N ASP A 91 -19.10 -10.50 -4.02
CA ASP A 91 -18.52 -9.41 -4.82
C ASP A 91 -17.96 -8.30 -3.92
N LYS A 92 -18.64 -7.96 -2.81
CA LYS A 92 -18.14 -6.96 -1.85
C LYS A 92 -16.94 -7.47 -1.05
N ALA A 93 -16.95 -8.75 -0.68
CA ALA A 93 -15.88 -9.36 0.10
C ALA A 93 -14.60 -9.54 -0.73
N LEU A 94 -14.72 -10.07 -1.95
CA LEU A 94 -13.61 -10.58 -2.74
C LEU A 94 -13.35 -9.79 -4.03
N GLY A 95 -14.30 -8.95 -4.45
CA GLY A 95 -14.34 -8.36 -5.78
C GLY A 95 -15.06 -9.29 -6.76
N GLY A 96 -15.45 -8.75 -7.91
CA GLY A 96 -16.20 -9.51 -8.92
C GLY A 96 -17.48 -8.81 -9.34
N GLY A 97 -18.14 -9.39 -10.34
CA GLY A 97 -19.38 -8.86 -10.90
C GLY A 97 -19.22 -7.41 -11.38
N GLN A 98 -19.91 -6.49 -10.70
CA GLN A 98 -19.88 -5.05 -10.97
C GLN A 98 -18.97 -4.27 -10.01
N ILE A 99 -18.27 -4.94 -9.10
CA ILE A 99 -17.41 -4.32 -8.10
C ILE A 99 -15.96 -4.51 -8.53
N ALA A 100 -15.30 -3.39 -8.81
CA ALA A 100 -13.87 -3.37 -9.08
C ALA A 100 -13.09 -4.01 -7.92
N PHE A 101 -12.04 -4.76 -8.23
CA PHE A 101 -11.32 -5.54 -7.22
C PHE A 101 -10.81 -4.65 -6.10
N GLU A 102 -10.26 -3.48 -6.42
CA GLU A 102 -9.76 -2.50 -5.44
C GLU A 102 -10.85 -1.97 -4.49
N SER A 103 -12.11 -2.05 -4.90
CA SER A 103 -13.29 -1.65 -4.12
C SER A 103 -13.84 -2.77 -3.22
N SER A 104 -13.21 -3.94 -3.21
CA SER A 104 -13.55 -5.05 -2.32
C SER A 104 -12.73 -5.04 -1.03
N ALA A 105 -13.18 -5.74 0.00
CA ALA A 105 -12.40 -5.85 1.24
C ALA A 105 -11.04 -6.51 0.99
N LEU A 106 -11.01 -7.62 0.23
CA LEU A 106 -9.77 -8.30 -0.15
C LEU A 106 -8.84 -7.37 -0.94
N GLY A 107 -9.35 -6.68 -1.95
CA GLY A 107 -8.56 -5.79 -2.78
C GLY A 107 -8.01 -4.59 -2.02
N LEU A 108 -8.79 -4.01 -1.10
CA LEU A 108 -8.35 -2.92 -0.23
C LEU A 108 -7.15 -3.35 0.62
N PHE A 109 -7.22 -4.51 1.30
CA PHE A 109 -6.10 -5.00 2.09
C PHE A 109 -4.87 -5.29 1.24
N ARG A 110 -5.04 -5.83 0.02
CA ARG A 110 -3.93 -6.06 -0.92
C ARG A 110 -3.31 -4.75 -1.41
N ALA A 111 -4.11 -3.72 -1.64
CA ALA A 111 -3.62 -2.39 -2.02
C ALA A 111 -2.76 -1.78 -0.90
N HIS A 112 -3.24 -1.81 0.34
CA HIS A 112 -2.45 -1.33 1.50
C HIS A 112 -1.17 -2.16 1.71
N GLN A 113 -1.23 -3.48 1.51
CA GLN A 113 -0.05 -4.33 1.56
C GLN A 113 0.99 -3.93 0.49
N SER A 114 0.57 -3.69 -0.75
CA SER A 114 1.47 -3.26 -1.82
C SER A 114 2.11 -1.92 -1.50
N PHE A 115 1.29 -0.94 -1.11
CA PHE A 115 1.74 0.39 -0.76
C PHE A 115 2.80 0.38 0.36
N ALA A 116 2.57 -0.42 1.40
CA ALA A 116 3.54 -0.58 2.50
C ALA A 116 4.88 -1.18 2.03
N ARG A 117 4.84 -2.14 1.09
CA ARG A 117 6.05 -2.72 0.49
C ARG A 117 6.80 -1.71 -0.39
N ASP A 118 6.08 -0.90 -1.14
CA ASP A 118 6.68 0.13 -2.00
C ASP A 118 7.37 1.21 -1.16
N MET A 119 6.73 1.65 -0.07
CA MET A 119 7.35 2.57 0.90
C MET A 119 8.58 1.94 1.59
N LYS A 120 8.50 0.66 1.97
CA LYS A 120 9.64 -0.07 2.54
C LYS A 120 10.82 -0.06 1.58
N SER A 121 10.60 -0.42 0.31
CA SER A 121 11.64 -0.42 -0.72
C SER A 121 12.26 0.98 -0.90
N THR A 122 11.45 2.03 -0.75
CA THR A 122 11.94 3.42 -0.83
C THR A 122 12.89 3.72 0.33
N PHE A 123 12.50 3.40 1.57
CA PHE A 123 13.37 3.60 2.74
C PHE A 123 14.65 2.76 2.69
N GLU A 124 14.58 1.52 2.21
CA GLU A 124 15.75 0.67 1.97
C GLU A 124 16.69 1.29 0.93
N GLY A 125 16.14 1.91 -0.12
CA GLY A 125 16.92 2.63 -1.13
C GLY A 125 17.66 3.84 -0.56
N VAL A 126 16.97 4.66 0.25
CA VAL A 126 17.59 5.83 0.91
C VAL A 126 18.66 5.41 1.91
N LEU A 127 18.39 4.39 2.74
CA LEU A 127 19.36 3.90 3.73
C LEU A 127 20.64 3.40 3.06
N ARG A 128 20.50 2.62 1.97
CA ARG A 128 21.65 2.13 1.21
C ARG A 128 22.51 3.26 0.66
N ALA A 129 21.88 4.28 0.05
CA ALA A 129 22.61 5.41 -0.50
C ALA A 129 23.33 6.24 0.58
N TYR A 130 22.73 6.36 1.76
CA TYR A 130 23.38 7.01 2.91
C TYR A 130 24.61 6.21 3.37
N GLU A 131 24.47 4.90 3.56
CA GLU A 131 25.58 4.02 3.97
C GLU A 131 26.73 4.01 2.93
N GLU A 132 26.40 4.08 1.64
CA GLU A 132 27.39 4.22 0.56
C GLU A 132 28.14 5.57 0.60
N GLN A 133 27.45 6.69 0.84
CA GLN A 133 28.08 8.01 0.98
C GLN A 133 28.99 8.10 2.21
N GLU A 134 28.57 7.52 3.34
CA GLU A 134 29.39 7.50 4.56
C GLU A 134 30.66 6.67 4.36
N GLY A 135 30.55 5.50 3.71
CA GLY A 135 31.70 4.66 3.36
C GLY A 135 32.72 5.39 2.48
N ILE A 136 32.27 6.06 1.42
CA ILE A 136 33.13 6.87 0.53
C ILE A 136 33.83 8.01 1.31
N THR A 137 33.13 8.63 2.25
CA THR A 137 33.68 9.73 3.06
C THR A 137 34.77 9.23 4.01
N VAL A 138 34.53 8.10 4.69
CA VAL A 138 35.50 7.49 5.61
C VAL A 138 36.75 7.00 4.88
N ASP A 139 36.61 6.35 3.72
CA ASP A 139 37.75 5.87 2.92
C ASP A 139 38.64 7.02 2.41
N ASN A 140 38.02 8.13 1.98
CA ASN A 140 38.76 9.32 1.55
C ASN A 140 39.52 10.01 2.70
N LEU A 141 38.94 10.04 3.91
CA LEU A 141 39.60 10.58 5.10
C LEU A 141 40.74 9.67 5.60
N GLY A 142 40.57 8.35 5.53
CA GLY A 142 41.60 7.38 5.89
C GLY A 142 42.82 7.43 4.95
N SER A 143 42.59 7.69 3.66
CA SER A 143 43.63 7.86 2.64
C SER A 143 44.46 9.15 2.85
N VAL A 144 43.81 10.26 3.21
CA VAL A 144 44.49 11.56 3.41
C VAL A 144 45.23 11.63 4.76
N GLY A 145 44.81 10.86 5.77
CA GLY A 145 45.45 10.81 7.09
C GLY A 145 46.67 9.88 7.20
N GLY A 146 46.96 9.06 6.17
CA GLY A 146 48.07 8.10 6.16
C GLY A 146 49.40 8.65 5.64
N ASP A 147 49.41 9.85 5.06
CA ASP A 147 50.56 10.48 4.39
C ASP A 147 51.17 11.65 5.20
N LEU A 148 51.03 11.66 6.53
CA LEU A 148 51.69 12.60 7.46
C LEU A 148 52.54 11.85 8.49
#